data_AF-A0A0S8AE61-F1
#
_entry.id   AF-A0A0S8AE61-F1
#
_cell.length_a   1.000
_cell.length_b   1.000
_cell.length_c   1.000
_cell.angle_alpha   90.00
_cell.angle_beta   90.00
_cell.angle_gamma   90.00
#
_symmetry.space_group_name_H-M   'P 1'
#
loop_
_entity.id
_entity.type
_entity.pdbx_description
1 polymer ?
#
loop_
_entity_poly.entity_id
_entity_poly.type
_entity_poly.pdbx_seq_one_letter_code
_entity_poly.pdbx_strand_id
1 'polypeptide(L)'
;MAAHITNQDLAGYIQQPSSEEFSFVKHHIDACETCRASYEQMQSIARQLKSTHAPDLSRVEVPHLADEHIIAYVHDHLDHEQRNKIQNHLDKCGECMKAVLRYRAHLADSESTNTGHDTENKVIALNQPPQKKSQIARFALPFAAAASVIIAVVIVLQWQTHKTLDQLAGKESQLIPDVIQSENAGSTAAQKSKVIPVSNQTGSVNWYGGYVETTAVGTADMNKMKNRVQAEIVAEKTARHLAYGQLAEILKGIQVTANSTYEDLLLKVDALNIQSEGFIQGAQVINKNITWVDDAPKATVTVRAPLFGQNSLKNIIQAEAKHAILDQSPPVTSSNPPGSNQAANYSNVIIDASGIDFSPALFNHLESSANHSVLTSGNITDLDYMYYANVESARASNFAGDLPIVIKARADSRPGTLIIDETDAELTRAILQKHLTDNHKPMLVVF
;
A
#
# COMPACT_ATOMS: atom_id res chain seq x y z
N MET A 1 -14.17 37.01 -37.04
CA MET A 1 -13.70 36.84 -35.65
C MET A 1 -12.43 36.02 -35.72
N ALA A 2 -11.26 36.63 -35.51
CA ALA A 2 -10.00 35.89 -35.57
C ALA A 2 -9.84 35.10 -34.26
N ALA A 3 -9.47 33.82 -34.35
CA ALA A 3 -9.23 32.98 -33.19
C ALA A 3 -8.04 33.54 -32.38
N HIS A 4 -8.18 33.61 -31.05
CA HIS A 4 -7.10 34.03 -30.15
C HIS A 4 -6.01 32.97 -30.09
N ILE A 5 -4.77 33.42 -29.87
CA ILE A 5 -3.63 32.53 -29.65
C ILE A 5 -3.72 31.85 -28.28
N THR A 6 -3.28 30.59 -28.21
CA THR A 6 -3.33 29.81 -26.98
C THR A 6 -2.27 30.27 -25.97
N ASN A 7 -2.50 30.00 -24.68
CA ASN A 7 -1.51 30.27 -23.64
C ASN A 7 -0.22 29.45 -23.82
N GLN A 8 -0.30 28.28 -24.46
CA GLN A 8 0.86 27.45 -24.77
C GLN A 8 1.75 28.10 -25.84
N ASP A 9 1.16 28.65 -26.90
CA ASP A 9 1.89 29.36 -27.95
C ASP A 9 2.53 30.66 -27.42
N LEU A 10 1.83 31.38 -26.54
CA LEU A 10 2.36 32.57 -25.85
C LEU A 10 3.55 32.21 -24.95
N ALA A 11 3.44 31.12 -24.18
CA ALA A 11 4.52 30.64 -23.33
C ALA A 11 5.74 30.19 -24.16
N GLY A 12 5.51 29.48 -25.26
CA GLY A 12 6.56 29.10 -26.22
C GLY A 12 7.29 30.31 -26.81
N TYR A 13 6.54 31.32 -27.25
CA TYR A 13 7.11 32.58 -27.76
C TYR A 13 7.90 33.37 -26.70
N ILE A 14 7.48 33.37 -25.43
CA ILE A 14 8.22 34.02 -24.34
C ILE A 14 9.56 33.32 -24.07
N GLN A 15 9.62 31.99 -24.21
CA GLN A 15 10.84 31.22 -24.01
C GLN A 15 11.80 31.30 -25.20
N GLN A 16 11.26 31.31 -26.42
CA GLN A 16 12.03 31.29 -27.67
C GLN A 16 11.50 32.31 -28.69
N PRO A 17 11.65 33.63 -28.42
CA PRO A 17 11.05 34.67 -29.25
C PRO A 17 11.62 34.76 -30.67
N SER A 18 12.78 34.15 -30.91
CA SER A 18 13.46 34.10 -32.21
C SER A 18 13.22 32.80 -32.97
N SER A 19 12.43 31.86 -32.43
CA SER A 19 12.11 30.61 -33.12
C SER A 19 11.16 30.87 -34.29
N GLU A 20 11.42 30.24 -35.43
CA GLU A 20 10.55 30.30 -36.60
C GLU A 20 9.15 29.74 -36.30
N GLU A 21 9.08 28.74 -35.40
CA GLU A 21 7.85 28.11 -34.90
C GLU A 21 6.87 29.11 -34.29
N PHE A 22 7.37 30.16 -33.61
CA PHE A 22 6.55 31.16 -32.92
C PHE A 22 6.50 32.51 -33.65
N SER A 23 6.97 32.58 -34.90
CA SER A 23 6.97 33.82 -35.70
C SER A 23 5.56 34.40 -35.92
N PHE A 24 4.54 33.53 -36.01
CA PHE A 24 3.14 33.94 -36.16
C PHE A 24 2.58 34.63 -34.90
N VAL A 25 3.11 34.32 -33.72
CA VAL A 25 2.65 34.86 -32.44
C VAL A 25 2.92 36.36 -32.37
N LYS A 26 4.08 36.80 -32.87
CA LYS A 26 4.45 38.21 -32.96
C LYS A 26 3.45 39.01 -33.81
N HIS A 27 3.18 38.54 -35.03
CA HIS A 27 2.26 39.20 -35.95
C HIS A 27 0.84 39.31 -35.37
N HIS A 28 0.41 38.33 -34.58
CA HIS A 28 -0.90 38.34 -33.95
C HIS A 28 -0.98 39.27 -32.74
N ILE A 29 0.04 39.31 -31.88
CA ILE A 29 0.11 40.25 -30.74
C ILE A 29 0.12 41.72 -31.23
N ASP A 30 0.75 41.97 -32.38
CA ASP A 30 0.75 43.29 -33.02
C ASP A 30 -0.64 43.69 -33.54
N ALA A 31 -1.49 42.72 -33.88
CA ALA A 31 -2.84 42.93 -34.42
C ALA A 31 -3.99 42.77 -33.40
N CYS A 32 -3.76 42.14 -32.25
CA CYS A 32 -4.80 41.80 -31.26
C CYS A 32 -4.47 42.36 -29.87
N GLU A 33 -5.29 43.30 -29.41
CA GLU A 33 -5.14 43.97 -28.11
C GLU A 33 -5.27 42.99 -26.92
N THR A 34 -6.20 42.03 -26.99
CA THR A 34 -6.40 41.03 -25.94
C THR A 34 -5.18 40.12 -25.77
N CYS A 35 -4.63 39.60 -26.86
CA CYS A 35 -3.44 38.73 -26.80
C CYS A 35 -2.19 39.52 -26.38
N ARG A 36 -2.11 40.82 -26.69
CA ARG A 36 -1.06 41.70 -26.19
C ARG A 36 -1.10 41.85 -24.67
N ALA A 37 -2.28 42.08 -24.10
CA ALA A 37 -2.44 42.15 -22.65
C ALA A 37 -2.02 40.84 -21.95
N SER A 38 -2.44 39.68 -22.50
CA SER A 38 -2.05 38.36 -21.98
C SER A 38 -0.54 38.11 -22.08
N TYR A 39 0.10 38.54 -23.16
CA TYR A 39 1.55 38.46 -23.33
C TYR A 39 2.30 39.31 -22.29
N GLU A 40 1.90 40.56 -22.09
CA GLU A 40 2.54 41.46 -21.13
C GLU A 40 2.45 40.93 -19.69
N GLN A 41 1.29 40.37 -19.31
CA GLN A 41 1.08 39.73 -18.02
C GLN A 41 1.98 38.50 -17.82
N MET A 42 2.05 37.60 -18.81
CA MET A 42 2.95 36.44 -18.71
C MET A 42 4.43 36.87 -18.69
N GLN A 43 4.79 37.92 -19.43
CA GLN A 43 6.15 38.43 -19.42
C GLN A 43 6.52 39.11 -18.10
N SER A 44 5.58 39.76 -17.40
CA SER A 44 5.83 40.31 -16.07
C SER A 44 6.03 39.21 -15.04
N ILE A 45 5.24 38.12 -15.10
CA ILE A 45 5.40 36.94 -14.24
C ILE A 45 6.75 36.26 -14.53
N ALA A 46 7.10 36.05 -15.79
CA ALA A 46 8.39 35.47 -16.17
C ALA A 46 9.58 36.33 -15.72
N ARG A 47 9.45 37.66 -15.77
CA ARG A 47 10.46 38.59 -15.23
C ARG A 47 10.54 38.53 -13.71
N GLN A 48 9.41 38.45 -13.01
CA GLN A 48 9.38 38.27 -11.56
C GLN A 48 10.10 36.98 -11.15
N LEU A 49 9.79 35.86 -11.80
CA LEU A 49 10.44 34.56 -11.58
C LEU A 49 11.95 34.57 -11.89
N LYS A 50 12.39 35.35 -12.90
CA LYS A 50 13.82 35.53 -13.20
C LYS A 50 14.53 36.50 -12.25
N SER A 51 13.81 37.47 -11.68
CA SER A 51 14.36 38.50 -10.79
C SER A 51 14.41 38.08 -9.32
N THR A 52 13.57 37.12 -8.92
CA THR A 52 13.74 36.42 -7.66
C THR A 52 15.03 35.61 -7.76
N HIS A 53 16.08 36.09 -7.10
CA HIS A 53 17.19 35.23 -6.71
C HIS A 53 16.59 34.14 -5.83
N ALA A 54 16.27 33.00 -6.44
CA ALA A 54 16.10 31.77 -5.70
C ALA A 54 17.36 31.62 -4.83
N PRO A 55 17.24 31.41 -3.51
CA PRO A 55 18.40 31.11 -2.71
C PRO A 55 19.12 29.92 -3.35
N ASP A 56 20.44 30.05 -3.52
CA ASP A 56 21.29 29.00 -4.04
C ASP A 56 21.26 27.81 -3.06
N LEU A 57 20.32 26.90 -3.30
CA LEU A 57 20.14 25.65 -2.56
C LEU A 57 21.17 24.59 -2.97
N SER A 58 22.13 24.90 -3.85
CA SER A 58 23.16 23.93 -4.26
C SER A 58 24.30 23.76 -3.25
N ARG A 59 24.20 24.37 -2.06
CA ARG A 59 25.22 24.21 -1.02
C ARG A 59 24.71 24.05 0.40
N VAL A 60 23.54 23.43 0.56
CA VAL A 60 23.31 22.60 1.74
C VAL A 60 23.59 21.18 1.30
N GLU A 61 24.79 20.70 1.56
CA GLU A 61 25.02 19.25 1.61
C GLU A 61 24.09 18.71 2.70
N VAL A 62 22.88 18.33 2.32
CA VAL A 62 22.05 17.50 3.18
C VAL A 62 22.83 16.19 3.28
N PRO A 63 23.33 15.81 4.48
CA PRO A 63 24.19 14.65 4.60
C PRO A 63 23.37 13.41 4.23
N HIS A 64 23.56 12.92 3.01
CA HIS A 64 22.96 11.69 2.54
C HIS A 64 23.62 10.50 3.22
N LEU A 65 22.87 9.40 3.33
CA LEU A 65 23.45 8.13 3.74
C LEU A 65 24.50 7.70 2.71
N ALA A 66 25.69 7.38 3.20
CA ALA A 66 26.71 6.71 2.41
C ALA A 66 26.20 5.33 1.94
N ASP A 67 26.70 4.86 0.80
CA ASP A 67 26.27 3.61 0.18
C ASP A 67 26.46 2.41 1.13
N GLU A 68 27.50 2.41 1.96
CA GLU A 68 27.74 1.35 2.94
C GLU A 68 26.60 1.21 3.95
N HIS A 69 26.00 2.32 4.38
CA HIS A 69 24.86 2.32 5.29
C HIS A 69 23.59 1.83 4.61
N ILE A 70 23.39 2.16 3.33
CA ILE A 70 22.28 1.67 2.52
C ILE A 70 22.41 0.16 2.32
N ILE A 71 23.60 -0.32 1.98
CA ILE A 71 23.91 -1.74 1.80
C ILE A 71 23.69 -2.51 3.10
N ALA A 72 24.22 -2.01 4.22
CA ALA A 72 24.08 -2.64 5.53
C ALA A 72 22.62 -2.67 6.00
N TYR A 73 21.86 -1.60 5.74
CA TYR A 73 20.43 -1.53 6.04
C TYR A 73 19.62 -2.53 5.20
N VAL A 74 19.93 -2.69 3.91
CA VAL A 74 19.23 -3.64 3.04
C VAL A 74 19.56 -5.10 3.39
N HIS A 75 20.81 -5.39 3.79
CA HIS A 75 21.24 -6.74 4.19
C HIS A 75 20.95 -7.09 5.66
N ASP A 76 20.26 -6.23 6.39
CA ASP A 76 19.90 -6.43 7.80
C ASP A 76 21.11 -6.52 8.77
N HIS A 77 22.29 -6.06 8.35
CA HIS A 77 23.55 -6.16 9.12
C HIS A 77 23.76 -5.04 10.17
N LEU A 78 22.71 -4.29 10.49
CA LEU A 78 22.76 -3.19 11.45
C LEU A 78 22.22 -3.58 12.83
N ASP A 79 22.81 -3.00 13.88
CA ASP A 79 22.21 -3.06 15.20
C ASP A 79 20.92 -2.20 15.27
N HIS A 80 20.16 -2.36 16.36
CA HIS A 80 18.87 -1.68 16.54
C HIS A 80 19.00 -0.15 16.56
N GLU A 81 20.09 0.39 17.09
CA GLU A 81 20.29 1.84 17.19
C GLU A 81 20.63 2.44 15.82
N GLN A 82 21.52 1.80 15.07
CA GLN A 82 21.93 2.20 13.73
C GLN A 82 20.77 2.10 12.74
N ARG A 83 19.99 1.01 12.81
CA ARG A 83 18.80 0.82 11.96
C ARG A 83 17.78 1.94 12.19
N ASN A 84 17.52 2.33 13.44
CA ASN A 84 16.60 3.43 13.74
C ASN A 84 17.11 4.80 13.26
N LYS A 85 18.42 5.07 13.35
CA LYS A 85 19.01 6.30 12.82
C LYS A 85 18.86 6.39 11.30
N ILE A 86 19.14 5.29 10.60
CA ILE A 86 19.00 5.21 9.14
C ILE A 86 17.52 5.31 8.74
N GLN A 87 16.61 4.62 9.43
CA GLN A 87 15.17 4.71 9.19
C GLN A 87 14.67 6.15 9.33
N ASN A 88 15.00 6.82 10.42
CA ASN A 88 14.62 8.23 10.65
C ASN A 88 15.13 9.18 9.57
N HIS A 89 16.26 8.87 8.93
CA HIS A 89 16.77 9.62 7.79
C HIS A 89 15.99 9.30 6.52
N LEU A 90 15.74 8.02 6.24
CA LEU A 90 14.98 7.56 5.07
C LEU A 90 13.54 8.10 5.06
N ASP A 91 12.91 8.22 6.23
CA ASP A 91 11.57 8.80 6.39
C ASP A 91 11.50 10.28 5.97
N LYS A 92 12.65 10.96 5.94
CA LYS A 92 12.77 12.40 5.67
C LYS A 92 13.53 12.72 4.39
N CYS A 93 14.17 11.73 3.75
CA CYS A 93 15.02 11.92 2.58
C CYS A 93 14.63 10.99 1.43
N GLY A 94 13.90 11.54 0.46
CA GLY A 94 13.45 10.80 -0.72
C GLY A 94 14.59 10.27 -1.61
N GLU A 95 15.74 10.96 -1.68
CA GLU A 95 16.89 10.50 -2.48
C GLU A 95 17.56 9.26 -1.89
N CYS A 96 17.72 9.20 -0.56
CA CYS A 96 18.25 8.00 0.10
C CYS A 96 17.25 6.84 0.02
N MET A 97 15.94 7.11 0.10
CA MET A 97 14.93 6.08 -0.13
C MET A 97 14.99 5.52 -1.56
N LYS A 98 15.14 6.38 -2.58
CA LYS A 98 15.34 5.94 -3.97
C LYS A 98 16.60 5.07 -4.10
N ALA A 99 17.69 5.42 -3.42
CA ALA A 99 18.92 4.63 -3.43
C ALA A 99 18.72 3.23 -2.82
N VAL A 100 18.01 3.12 -1.69
CA VAL A 100 17.60 1.84 -1.09
C VAL A 100 16.78 0.99 -2.08
N LEU A 101 15.80 1.60 -2.74
CA LEU A 101 14.94 0.90 -3.71
C LEU A 101 15.72 0.43 -4.95
N ARG A 102 16.62 1.27 -5.48
CA ARG A 102 17.53 0.89 -6.59
C ARG A 102 18.42 -0.29 -6.20
N TYR A 103 18.97 -0.27 -4.99
CA TYR A 103 19.84 -1.35 -4.52
C TYR A 103 19.08 -2.67 -4.32
N ARG A 104 17.87 -2.63 -3.76
CA ARG A 104 16.98 -3.82 -3.66
C ARG A 104 16.61 -4.38 -5.03
N ALA A 105 16.31 -3.51 -6.01
CA ALA A 105 16.05 -3.93 -7.38
C ALA A 105 17.28 -4.63 -8.00
N HIS A 106 18.48 -4.09 -7.79
CA HIS A 106 19.72 -4.72 -8.23
C HIS A 106 19.95 -6.10 -7.58
N LEU A 107 19.67 -6.26 -6.27
CA LEU A 107 19.77 -7.55 -5.61
C LEU A 107 18.80 -8.58 -6.22
N ALA A 108 17.55 -8.19 -6.44
CA ALA A 108 16.54 -9.04 -7.08
C ALA A 108 16.95 -9.47 -8.51
N ASP A 109 17.54 -8.56 -9.29
CA ASP A 109 18.10 -8.87 -10.62
C ASP A 109 19.32 -9.81 -10.52
N SER A 110 20.17 -9.63 -9.51
CA SER A 110 21.36 -10.49 -9.30
C SER A 110 21.02 -11.91 -8.80
N GLU A 111 19.97 -12.07 -8.01
CA GLU A 111 19.48 -13.40 -7.58
C GLU A 111 18.83 -14.16 -8.74
N SER A 112 18.16 -13.43 -9.65
CA SER A 112 17.58 -14.01 -10.87
C SER A 112 18.64 -14.49 -11.87
N THR A 113 19.84 -13.91 -11.83
CA THR A 113 20.98 -14.32 -12.68
C THR A 113 21.82 -15.42 -12.03
N ASN A 114 21.87 -15.52 -10.71
CA ASN A 114 22.61 -16.57 -9.98
C ASN A 114 21.88 -17.91 -9.87
N THR A 115 20.56 -17.96 -10.06
CA THR A 115 19.79 -19.23 -10.06
C THR A 115 19.87 -19.99 -11.40
N GLY A 116 20.71 -19.53 -12.34
CA GLY A 116 20.84 -20.09 -13.70
C GLY A 116 22.20 -20.73 -14.05
N HIS A 117 23.13 -20.92 -13.11
CA HIS A 117 24.42 -21.54 -13.42
C HIS A 117 24.87 -22.57 -12.36
N ASP A 118 24.26 -23.75 -12.41
CA ASP A 118 24.93 -25.01 -12.08
C ASP A 118 24.59 -26.05 -13.17
N THR A 119 25.23 -25.87 -14.33
CA THR A 119 25.79 -26.95 -15.16
C THR A 119 26.73 -26.29 -16.17
N GLU A 120 27.99 -26.71 -16.12
CA GLU A 120 29.15 -26.14 -16.81
C GLU A 120 28.93 -25.94 -18.31
N ASN A 121 29.28 -24.76 -18.83
CA ASN A 121 30.02 -24.72 -20.09
C ASN A 121 31.14 -23.68 -20.05
N LYS A 122 32.33 -24.23 -19.88
CA LYS A 122 33.65 -23.61 -19.82
C LYS A 122 34.10 -23.26 -21.23
N VAL A 123 34.24 -21.96 -21.54
CA VAL A 123 34.97 -21.51 -22.74
C VAL A 123 36.29 -20.90 -22.29
N ILE A 124 37.35 -21.73 -22.30
CA ILE A 124 38.74 -21.28 -22.27
C ILE A 124 39.20 -21.08 -23.71
N ALA A 125 39.90 -19.98 -23.96
CA ALA A 125 40.40 -19.55 -25.27
C ALA A 125 41.39 -20.54 -25.95
N LEU A 126 41.40 -20.48 -27.28
CA LEU A 126 42.11 -21.32 -28.25
C LEU A 126 43.63 -21.14 -28.27
N ASN A 127 44.40 -22.25 -28.34
CA ASN A 127 45.33 -22.54 -29.46
C ASN A 127 46.06 -23.92 -29.36
N GLN A 128 45.76 -24.78 -30.36
CA GLN A 128 46.61 -25.70 -31.17
C GLN A 128 47.35 -26.96 -30.61
N PRO A 129 47.60 -27.99 -31.47
CA PRO A 129 47.60 -29.44 -31.14
C PRO A 129 48.97 -30.15 -31.43
N PRO A 130 49.09 -31.48 -31.68
CA PRO A 130 48.58 -32.71 -31.02
C PRO A 130 49.75 -33.66 -30.58
N GLN A 131 49.48 -34.77 -29.87
CA GLN A 131 49.94 -36.15 -30.22
C GLN A 131 49.91 -37.21 -29.07
N LYS A 132 49.30 -38.36 -29.41
CA LYS A 132 49.64 -39.78 -29.11
C LYS A 132 49.69 -40.38 -27.68
N LYS A 133 48.75 -41.33 -27.50
CA LYS A 133 48.85 -42.78 -27.16
C LYS A 133 49.38 -43.29 -25.80
N SER A 134 48.57 -44.22 -25.26
CA SER A 134 48.90 -45.46 -24.51
C SER A 134 49.39 -45.25 -23.07
N GLN A 135 49.25 -46.13 -22.07
CA GLN A 135 48.65 -47.44 -21.79
C GLN A 135 48.98 -47.71 -20.29
N ILE A 136 48.21 -48.55 -19.56
CA ILE A 136 48.66 -49.38 -18.39
C ILE A 136 48.96 -48.57 -17.08
N ALA A 137 48.69 -48.99 -15.82
CA ALA A 137 47.91 -50.05 -15.18
C ALA A 137 47.87 -49.80 -13.64
N ARG A 138 46.87 -50.44 -12.99
CA ARG A 138 46.89 -51.08 -11.64
C ARG A 138 47.47 -50.34 -10.43
N PHE A 139 46.63 -50.18 -9.39
CA PHE A 139 46.88 -50.72 -8.04
C PHE A 139 45.55 -50.92 -7.30
N ALA A 140 45.50 -51.92 -6.42
CA ALA A 140 44.30 -52.53 -5.86
C ALA A 140 44.18 -52.33 -4.33
N LEU A 141 42.91 -52.29 -3.88
CA LEU A 141 42.36 -52.85 -2.60
C LEU A 141 42.68 -52.09 -1.26
N PRO A 142 41.94 -52.35 -0.14
CA PRO A 142 40.69 -51.66 0.24
C PRO A 142 40.68 -51.13 1.71
N PHE A 143 39.73 -50.27 2.09
CA PHE A 143 39.32 -50.17 3.49
C PHE A 143 37.80 -50.04 3.60
N ALA A 144 37.17 -51.17 3.90
CA ALA A 144 35.87 -51.24 4.53
C ALA A 144 36.03 -51.18 6.06
N ALA A 145 34.93 -50.80 6.73
CA ALA A 145 34.71 -50.79 8.18
C ALA A 145 35.03 -49.48 8.94
N ALA A 146 34.22 -48.43 8.71
CA ALA A 146 33.96 -47.38 9.72
C ALA A 146 32.67 -46.55 9.49
N ALA A 147 31.69 -47.03 8.70
CA ALA A 147 30.50 -46.23 8.34
C ALA A 147 29.16 -46.75 8.92
N SER A 148 29.13 -47.90 9.58
CA SER A 148 27.87 -48.56 9.98
C SER A 148 27.41 -48.28 11.42
N VAL A 149 28.21 -47.62 12.27
CA VAL A 149 27.84 -47.35 13.67
C VAL A 149 27.16 -45.99 13.86
N ILE A 150 27.50 -44.99 13.04
CA ILE A 150 26.96 -43.63 13.17
C ILE A 150 25.49 -43.55 12.73
N ILE A 151 25.09 -44.33 11.71
CA ILE A 151 23.71 -44.35 11.21
C ILE A 151 22.75 -45.02 12.23
N ALA A 152 23.21 -46.01 12.99
CA ALA A 152 22.38 -46.68 14.00
C ALA A 152 22.09 -45.79 15.23
N VAL A 153 23.03 -44.95 15.64
CA VAL A 153 22.86 -44.05 16.80
C VAL A 153 21.90 -42.90 16.47
N VAL A 154 21.91 -42.38 15.24
CA VAL A 154 20.97 -41.33 14.79
C VAL A 154 19.54 -41.85 14.71
N ILE A 155 19.34 -43.09 14.26
CA ILE A 155 18.00 -43.72 14.17
C ILE A 155 17.43 -44.02 15.56
N VAL A 156 18.26 -44.43 16.54
CA VAL A 156 17.80 -44.65 17.92
C VAL A 156 17.46 -43.33 18.62
N LEU A 157 18.22 -42.25 18.39
CA LEU A 157 17.94 -40.93 18.94
C LEU A 157 16.65 -40.30 18.36
N GLN A 158 16.36 -40.51 17.07
CA GLN A 158 15.10 -40.05 16.45
C GLN A 158 13.88 -40.85 16.90
N TRP A 159 14.04 -42.13 17.28
CA TRP A 159 12.93 -42.93 17.80
C TRP A 159 12.57 -42.57 19.26
N GLN A 160 13.55 -42.12 20.04
CA GLN A 160 13.37 -41.78 21.45
C GLN A 160 12.67 -40.42 21.66
N THR A 161 12.81 -39.47 20.71
CA THR A 161 12.13 -38.17 20.74
C THR A 161 10.68 -38.23 20.26
N HIS A 162 10.32 -39.21 19.42
CA HIS A 162 8.94 -39.38 18.95
C HIS A 162 8.01 -39.96 20.03
N LYS A 163 8.52 -40.80 20.94
CA LYS A 163 7.72 -41.37 22.05
C LYS A 163 7.34 -40.37 23.14
N THR A 164 8.10 -39.29 23.31
CA THR A 164 7.79 -38.23 24.30
C THR A 164 6.74 -37.23 23.80
N LEU A 165 6.55 -37.09 22.48
CA LEU A 165 5.49 -36.24 21.91
C LEU A 165 4.11 -36.91 21.97
N ASP A 166 4.03 -38.23 21.78
CA ASP A 166 2.77 -38.98 21.91
C ASP A 166 2.21 -39.00 23.34
N GLN A 167 3.08 -38.88 24.37
CA GLN A 167 2.66 -38.82 25.77
C GLN A 167 2.11 -37.44 26.20
N LEU A 168 2.33 -36.37 25.43
CA LEU A 168 1.75 -35.04 25.70
C LEU A 168 0.46 -34.79 24.91
N ALA A 169 0.29 -35.43 23.75
CA ALA A 169 -0.96 -35.37 22.97
C ALA A 169 -2.12 -36.18 23.60
N GLY A 170 -1.81 -37.13 24.49
CA GLY A 170 -2.79 -38.04 25.10
C GLY A 170 -3.54 -37.53 26.33
N LYS A 171 -3.38 -36.26 26.77
CA LYS A 171 -3.96 -35.77 28.04
C LYS A 171 -5.03 -34.66 27.94
N GLU A 172 -5.40 -34.20 26.74
CA GLU A 172 -6.48 -33.20 26.57
C GLU A 172 -7.73 -33.73 25.84
N SER A 173 -7.82 -35.04 25.58
CA SER A 173 -8.98 -35.66 24.91
C SER A 173 -9.90 -36.43 25.88
N GLN A 174 -10.28 -35.82 27.00
CA GLN A 174 -11.40 -36.32 27.81
C GLN A 174 -12.18 -35.14 28.39
N LEU A 175 -13.23 -34.70 27.68
CA LEU A 175 -14.47 -34.14 28.24
C LEU A 175 -15.49 -33.70 27.15
N ILE A 176 -15.85 -34.56 26.19
CA ILE A 176 -17.18 -34.47 25.52
C ILE A 176 -17.66 -35.89 25.17
N PRO A 177 -18.84 -36.35 25.61
CA PRO A 177 -19.39 -37.67 25.24
C PRO A 177 -20.15 -37.65 23.90
N ASP A 178 -20.09 -38.81 23.23
CA ASP A 178 -20.83 -39.21 22.03
C ASP A 178 -22.36 -39.14 22.22
N VAL A 179 -23.06 -38.53 21.27
CA VAL A 179 -24.36 -39.00 20.77
C VAL A 179 -24.43 -38.75 19.26
N ILE A 180 -24.37 -39.82 18.48
CA ILE A 180 -24.70 -39.83 17.05
C ILE A 180 -26.19 -40.17 16.90
N GLN A 181 -26.80 -39.57 15.87
CA GLN A 181 -27.96 -40.00 15.08
C GLN A 181 -29.26 -39.23 15.32
N SER A 182 -29.46 -38.17 14.55
CA SER A 182 -30.49 -38.14 13.50
C SER A 182 -30.37 -36.86 12.67
N GLU A 183 -30.76 -37.00 11.42
CA GLU A 183 -30.87 -36.04 10.31
C GLU A 183 -30.98 -34.56 10.72
N ASN A 184 -30.19 -33.68 10.08
CA ASN A 184 -30.53 -32.26 10.02
C ASN A 184 -29.94 -31.52 8.82
N ALA A 185 -30.79 -30.64 8.29
CA ALA A 185 -30.48 -29.54 7.42
C ALA A 185 -29.46 -28.56 8.04
N GLY A 186 -28.78 -27.79 7.17
CA GLY A 186 -28.31 -26.45 7.52
C GLY A 186 -26.81 -26.28 7.78
N SER A 187 -26.20 -25.46 6.93
CA SER A 187 -25.14 -24.50 7.25
C SER A 187 -23.75 -25.01 7.69
N THR A 188 -22.82 -24.96 6.74
CA THR A 188 -21.50 -24.36 7.01
C THR A 188 -21.36 -23.14 6.12
N ALA A 189 -21.59 -21.97 6.71
CA ALA A 189 -21.39 -20.68 6.07
C ALA A 189 -19.89 -20.45 5.82
N ALA A 190 -19.48 -20.53 4.56
CA ALA A 190 -18.27 -19.88 4.10
C ALA A 190 -18.39 -18.38 4.38
N GLN A 191 -17.50 -17.87 5.22
CA GLN A 191 -17.41 -16.48 5.62
C GLN A 191 -17.11 -15.62 4.39
N LYS A 192 -18.15 -15.00 3.81
CA LYS A 192 -18.04 -14.09 2.65
C LYS A 192 -17.59 -12.71 3.15
N SER A 193 -16.39 -12.28 2.75
CA SER A 193 -15.97 -10.89 2.85
C SER A 193 -16.86 -10.00 1.97
N LYS A 194 -17.30 -8.84 2.49
CA LYS A 194 -18.01 -7.82 1.70
C LYS A 194 -16.98 -7.08 0.84
N VAL A 195 -16.62 -7.67 -0.29
CA VAL A 195 -15.86 -7.01 -1.36
C VAL A 195 -16.84 -6.07 -2.07
N ILE A 196 -16.56 -4.77 -2.10
CA ILE A 196 -17.35 -3.83 -2.90
C ILE A 196 -16.70 -3.79 -4.29
N PRO A 197 -17.31 -4.40 -5.32
CA PRO A 197 -16.79 -4.30 -6.68
C PRO A 197 -16.99 -2.87 -7.18
N VAL A 198 -15.93 -2.24 -7.70
CA VAL A 198 -16.09 -1.00 -8.47
C VAL A 198 -16.58 -1.40 -9.85
N SER A 199 -17.78 -0.93 -10.21
CA SER A 199 -18.47 -1.25 -11.46
C SER A 199 -17.54 -1.16 -12.68
N ASN A 200 -17.51 -2.25 -13.47
CA ASN A 200 -16.79 -2.44 -14.74
C ASN A 200 -15.25 -2.57 -14.73
N GLN A 201 -14.57 -2.67 -13.59
CA GLN A 201 -13.12 -2.94 -13.55
C GLN A 201 -12.83 -4.14 -12.61
N THR A 202 -11.84 -4.96 -12.96
CA THR A 202 -11.35 -6.13 -12.18
C THR A 202 -10.57 -5.72 -10.92
N GLY A 203 -11.06 -4.69 -10.24
CA GLY A 203 -10.49 -4.17 -9.01
C GLY A 203 -11.54 -4.00 -7.93
N SER A 204 -11.08 -4.05 -6.69
CA SER A 204 -11.94 -4.05 -5.52
C SER A 204 -11.29 -3.36 -4.34
N VAL A 205 -12.12 -2.75 -3.51
CA VAL A 205 -11.72 -2.18 -2.23
C VAL A 205 -12.13 -3.16 -1.14
N ASN A 206 -11.15 -3.73 -0.45
CA ASN A 206 -11.37 -4.63 0.66
C ASN A 206 -11.12 -3.88 1.97
N TRP A 207 -12.20 -3.31 2.52
CA TRP A 207 -12.16 -2.53 3.75
C TRP A 207 -11.74 -3.36 4.97
N TYR A 208 -12.23 -4.60 5.08
CA TYR A 208 -11.82 -5.55 6.12
C TYR A 208 -10.33 -5.87 6.05
N GLY A 209 -9.83 -6.17 4.85
CA GLY A 209 -8.41 -6.43 4.60
C GLY A 209 -7.55 -5.17 4.64
N GLY A 210 -8.14 -3.98 4.64
CA GLY A 210 -7.45 -2.70 4.65
C GLY A 210 -6.63 -2.43 3.39
N TYR A 211 -7.06 -2.92 2.22
CA TYR A 211 -6.35 -2.71 0.96
C TYR A 211 -7.30 -2.50 -0.23
N VAL A 212 -6.75 -1.88 -1.27
CA VAL A 212 -7.31 -1.84 -2.62
C VAL A 212 -6.44 -2.70 -3.52
N GLU A 213 -7.05 -3.46 -4.41
CA GLU A 213 -6.33 -4.27 -5.39
C GLU A 213 -7.00 -4.27 -6.75
N THR A 214 -6.21 -4.49 -7.79
CA THR A 214 -6.72 -4.67 -9.16
C THR A 214 -5.83 -5.61 -9.95
N THR A 215 -6.43 -6.28 -10.92
CA THR A 215 -5.74 -7.17 -11.86
C THR A 215 -5.90 -6.66 -13.28
N ALA A 216 -4.81 -6.55 -14.01
CA ALA A 216 -4.80 -6.19 -15.42
C ALA A 216 -4.07 -7.22 -16.29
N VAL A 217 -4.41 -7.21 -17.58
CA VAL A 217 -3.82 -8.10 -18.58
C VAL A 217 -3.04 -7.26 -19.59
N GLY A 218 -1.83 -7.72 -19.93
CA GLY A 218 -0.97 -7.11 -20.92
C GLY A 218 -0.50 -8.13 -21.96
N THR A 219 -0.22 -7.64 -23.16
CA THR A 219 0.34 -8.43 -24.27
C THR A 219 1.49 -7.67 -24.93
N ALA A 220 2.12 -8.29 -25.92
CA ALA A 220 3.20 -7.71 -26.71
C ALA A 220 2.92 -7.86 -28.20
N ASP A 221 3.28 -6.83 -28.97
CA ASP A 221 3.24 -6.88 -30.43
C ASP A 221 4.41 -7.74 -30.93
N MET A 222 4.11 -8.98 -31.32
CA MET A 222 5.09 -9.99 -31.72
C MET A 222 5.94 -9.57 -32.92
N ASN A 223 5.46 -8.67 -33.78
CA ASN A 223 6.24 -8.14 -34.91
C ASN A 223 7.40 -7.24 -34.47
N LYS A 224 7.35 -6.72 -33.24
CA LYS A 224 8.38 -5.85 -32.64
C LYS A 224 9.30 -6.58 -31.67
N MET A 225 9.07 -7.87 -31.42
CA MET A 225 9.82 -8.66 -30.46
C MET A 225 10.91 -9.49 -31.14
N LYS A 226 12.13 -9.46 -30.59
CA LYS A 226 13.27 -10.24 -31.11
C LYS A 226 13.19 -11.72 -30.73
N ASN A 227 12.58 -12.03 -29.59
CA ASN A 227 12.42 -13.37 -29.08
C ASN A 227 11.28 -13.44 -28.06
N ARG A 228 10.94 -14.66 -27.63
CA ARG A 228 9.85 -14.94 -26.68
C ARG A 228 10.08 -14.26 -25.32
N VAL A 229 11.30 -14.27 -24.81
CA VAL A 229 11.64 -13.65 -23.51
C VAL A 229 11.37 -12.15 -23.54
N GLN A 230 11.76 -11.46 -24.62
CA GLN A 230 11.47 -10.03 -24.77
C GLN A 230 9.95 -9.78 -24.82
N ALA A 231 9.19 -10.63 -25.51
CA ALA A 231 7.74 -10.53 -25.59
C ALA A 231 7.08 -10.68 -24.21
N GLU A 232 7.54 -11.64 -23.40
CA GLU A 232 7.05 -11.86 -22.03
C GLU A 232 7.35 -10.65 -21.12
N ILE A 233 8.58 -10.11 -21.18
CA ILE A 233 8.96 -8.91 -20.41
C ILE A 233 8.08 -7.71 -20.80
N VAL A 234 7.83 -7.50 -22.10
CA VAL A 234 6.98 -6.40 -22.57
C VAL A 234 5.53 -6.61 -22.15
N ALA A 235 5.00 -7.84 -22.24
CA ALA A 235 3.64 -8.14 -21.79
C ALA A 235 3.47 -7.91 -20.29
N GLU A 236 4.43 -8.35 -19.46
CA GLU A 236 4.42 -8.13 -18.01
C GLU A 236 4.45 -6.64 -17.67
N LYS A 237 5.33 -5.86 -18.31
CA LYS A 237 5.40 -4.40 -18.11
C LYS A 237 4.10 -3.71 -18.51
N THR A 238 3.52 -4.09 -19.64
CA THR A 238 2.22 -3.58 -20.09
C THR A 238 1.13 -3.90 -19.08
N ALA A 239 1.03 -5.16 -18.62
CA ALA A 239 0.06 -5.57 -17.62
C ALA A 239 0.21 -4.77 -16.31
N ARG A 240 1.46 -4.59 -15.85
CA ARG A 240 1.75 -3.79 -14.64
C ARG A 240 1.34 -2.33 -14.80
N HIS A 241 1.68 -1.67 -15.91
CA HIS A 241 1.29 -0.28 -16.14
C HIS A 241 -0.23 -0.11 -16.20
N LEU A 242 -0.94 -1.05 -16.86
CA LEU A 242 -2.40 -1.05 -16.87
C LEU A 242 -2.98 -1.27 -15.47
N ALA A 243 -2.40 -2.15 -14.67
CA ALA A 243 -2.83 -2.37 -13.29
C ALA A 243 -2.64 -1.12 -12.42
N TYR A 244 -1.52 -0.39 -12.56
CA TYR A 244 -1.33 0.89 -11.89
C TYR A 244 -2.31 1.97 -12.35
N GLY A 245 -2.62 2.04 -13.64
CA GLY A 245 -3.64 2.95 -14.16
C GLY A 245 -5.04 2.64 -13.59
N GLN A 246 -5.44 1.37 -13.58
CA GLN A 246 -6.70 0.94 -12.96
C GLN A 246 -6.74 1.23 -11.47
N LEU A 247 -5.62 1.01 -10.76
CA LEU A 247 -5.52 1.35 -9.35
C LEU A 247 -5.78 2.85 -9.15
N ALA A 248 -5.15 3.71 -9.95
CA ALA A 248 -5.38 5.16 -9.90
C ALA A 248 -6.87 5.53 -10.09
N GLU A 249 -7.57 4.87 -11.02
CA GLU A 249 -9.00 5.10 -11.23
C GLU A 249 -9.86 4.61 -10.06
N ILE A 250 -9.54 3.46 -9.47
CA ILE A 250 -10.24 2.96 -8.29
C ILE A 250 -10.06 3.90 -7.10
N LEU A 251 -8.83 4.41 -6.92
CA LEU A 251 -8.52 5.34 -5.82
C LEU A 251 -9.43 6.57 -5.86
N LYS A 252 -9.71 7.15 -7.04
CA LYS A 252 -10.61 8.31 -7.19
C LYS A 252 -11.98 8.10 -6.56
N GLY A 253 -12.54 6.90 -6.71
CA GLY A 253 -13.85 6.54 -6.16
C GLY A 253 -13.87 6.16 -4.68
N ILE A 254 -12.71 6.14 -4.00
CA ILE A 254 -12.67 5.80 -2.57
C ILE A 254 -13.26 6.95 -1.75
N GLN A 255 -14.21 6.61 -0.88
CA GLN A 255 -14.78 7.56 0.06
C GLN A 255 -13.77 7.92 1.15
N VAL A 256 -13.49 9.21 1.28
CA VAL A 256 -12.56 9.73 2.28
C VAL A 256 -13.34 10.15 3.52
N THR A 257 -14.41 10.91 3.34
CA THR A 257 -15.35 11.31 4.41
C THR A 257 -16.79 11.08 3.95
N ALA A 258 -17.77 11.48 4.77
CA ALA A 258 -19.17 11.50 4.38
C ALA A 258 -19.48 12.39 3.18
N ASN A 259 -18.66 13.42 2.93
CA ASN A 259 -18.92 14.48 1.95
C ASN A 259 -17.83 14.59 0.87
N SER A 260 -16.81 13.72 0.88
CA SER A 260 -15.75 13.74 -0.12
C SER A 260 -15.22 12.36 -0.47
N THR A 261 -14.98 12.23 -1.76
CA THR A 261 -14.17 11.17 -2.37
C THR A 261 -12.70 11.59 -2.42
N TYR A 262 -11.84 10.65 -2.82
CA TYR A 262 -10.43 10.94 -3.08
C TYR A 262 -10.27 11.93 -4.24
N GLU A 263 -11.08 11.78 -5.30
CA GLU A 263 -11.09 12.70 -6.44
C GLU A 263 -11.35 14.14 -6.02
N ASP A 264 -12.33 14.37 -5.14
CA ASP A 264 -12.64 15.69 -4.61
C ASP A 264 -11.46 16.34 -3.88
N LEU A 265 -10.60 15.54 -3.25
CA LEU A 265 -9.40 16.04 -2.57
C LEU A 265 -8.27 16.32 -3.55
N LEU A 266 -8.08 15.50 -4.60
CA LEU A 266 -7.07 15.73 -5.63
C LEU A 266 -7.28 17.07 -6.37
N LEU A 267 -8.54 17.49 -6.52
CA LEU A 267 -8.88 18.79 -7.11
C LEU A 267 -8.57 19.99 -6.20
N LYS A 268 -8.41 19.76 -4.90
CA LYS A 268 -8.23 20.82 -3.89
C LYS A 268 -6.78 20.93 -3.40
N VAL A 269 -6.00 19.86 -3.49
CA VAL A 269 -4.68 19.74 -2.84
C VAL A 269 -3.63 19.23 -3.84
N ASP A 270 -2.80 20.14 -4.35
CA ASP A 270 -1.75 19.80 -5.33
C ASP A 270 -0.69 18.83 -4.77
N ALA A 271 -0.31 19.00 -3.49
CA ALA A 271 0.64 18.12 -2.84
C ALA A 271 0.14 16.67 -2.77
N LEU A 272 -1.19 16.48 -2.63
CA LEU A 272 -1.80 15.16 -2.64
C LEU A 272 -1.58 14.48 -4.00
N ASN A 273 -1.73 15.19 -5.12
CA ASN A 273 -1.48 14.64 -6.47
C ASN A 273 -0.07 14.06 -6.62
N ILE A 274 0.94 14.76 -6.10
CA ILE A 274 2.35 14.31 -6.15
C ILE A 274 2.53 13.03 -5.32
N GLN A 275 1.98 13.02 -4.09
CA GLN A 275 2.09 11.84 -3.23
C GLN A 275 1.27 10.65 -3.76
N SER A 276 0.14 10.90 -4.43
CA SER A 276 -0.67 9.87 -5.08
C SER A 276 0.13 9.10 -6.12
N GLU A 277 0.92 9.80 -6.95
CA GLU A 277 1.73 9.15 -7.97
C GLU A 277 2.77 8.21 -7.33
N GLY A 278 3.48 8.69 -6.31
CA GLY A 278 4.43 7.87 -5.55
C GLY A 278 3.76 6.66 -4.88
N PHE A 279 2.57 6.84 -4.33
CA PHE A 279 1.79 5.79 -3.70
C PHE A 279 1.35 4.70 -4.69
N ILE A 280 0.84 5.10 -5.86
CA ILE A 280 0.41 4.17 -6.91
C ILE A 280 1.61 3.38 -7.44
N GLN A 281 2.74 4.06 -7.68
CA GLN A 281 3.98 3.39 -8.11
C GLN A 281 4.55 2.46 -7.04
N GLY A 282 4.32 2.77 -5.76
CA GLY A 282 4.69 1.94 -4.61
C GLY A 282 3.78 0.74 -4.36
N ALA A 283 2.69 0.58 -5.13
CA ALA A 283 1.78 -0.55 -4.98
C ALA A 283 2.48 -1.89 -5.27
N GLN A 284 2.24 -2.87 -4.40
CA GLN A 284 2.92 -4.16 -4.42
C GLN A 284 2.32 -5.08 -5.48
N VAL A 285 3.17 -5.74 -6.27
CA VAL A 285 2.76 -6.83 -7.15
C VAL A 285 2.58 -8.09 -6.31
N ILE A 286 1.33 -8.48 -6.05
CA ILE A 286 1.01 -9.65 -5.22
C ILE A 286 0.84 -10.93 -6.05
N ASN A 287 0.62 -10.79 -7.35
CA ASN A 287 0.52 -11.91 -8.27
C ASN A 287 1.00 -11.49 -9.67
N LYS A 288 1.70 -12.40 -10.35
CA LYS A 288 2.04 -12.29 -11.76
C LYS A 288 2.00 -13.67 -12.40
N ASN A 289 1.42 -13.75 -13.59
CA ASN A 289 1.38 -14.97 -14.38
C ASN A 289 1.50 -14.64 -15.87
N ILE A 290 2.20 -15.47 -16.63
CA ILE A 290 2.30 -15.33 -18.07
C ILE A 290 1.85 -16.63 -18.71
N THR A 291 0.91 -16.52 -19.63
CA THR A 291 0.42 -17.62 -20.46
C THR A 291 0.59 -17.26 -21.92
N TRP A 292 0.63 -18.24 -22.81
CA TRP A 292 0.66 -18.00 -24.25
C TRP A 292 -0.70 -18.35 -24.84
N VAL A 293 -1.25 -17.43 -25.63
CA VAL A 293 -2.52 -17.60 -26.36
C VAL A 293 -2.27 -17.16 -27.79
N ASP A 294 -2.52 -18.04 -28.76
CA ASP A 294 -2.34 -17.78 -30.20
C ASP A 294 -0.97 -17.14 -30.54
N ASP A 295 0.12 -17.75 -30.05
CA ASP A 295 1.51 -17.29 -30.22
C ASP A 295 1.83 -15.88 -29.72
N ALA A 296 0.97 -15.31 -28.86
CA ALA A 296 1.23 -14.06 -28.14
C ALA A 296 1.27 -14.30 -26.62
N PRO A 297 2.15 -13.60 -25.89
CA PRO A 297 2.16 -13.64 -24.44
C PRO A 297 0.94 -12.86 -23.90
N LYS A 298 0.29 -13.45 -22.91
CA LYS A 298 -0.76 -12.87 -22.08
C LYS A 298 -0.26 -12.86 -20.65
N ALA A 299 0.26 -11.71 -20.22
CA ALA A 299 0.64 -11.49 -18.84
C ALA A 299 -0.57 -10.99 -18.04
N THR A 300 -0.75 -11.52 -16.84
CA THR A 300 -1.75 -11.07 -15.85
C THR A 300 -1.00 -10.62 -14.61
N VAL A 301 -1.24 -9.39 -14.17
CA VAL A 301 -0.56 -8.79 -13.01
C VAL A 301 -1.61 -8.24 -12.05
N THR A 302 -1.50 -8.61 -10.78
CA THR A 302 -2.32 -8.08 -9.69
C THR A 302 -1.47 -7.18 -8.81
N VAL A 303 -1.92 -5.94 -8.62
CA VAL A 303 -1.29 -4.96 -7.72
C VAL A 303 -2.20 -4.66 -6.54
N ARG A 304 -1.60 -4.38 -5.39
CA ARG A 304 -2.29 -4.07 -4.14
C ARG A 304 -1.65 -2.88 -3.44
N ALA A 305 -2.48 -1.98 -2.91
CA ALA A 305 -2.04 -0.85 -2.10
C ALA A 305 -2.84 -0.79 -0.77
N PRO A 306 -2.19 -0.44 0.36
CA PRO A 306 -2.85 -0.41 1.66
C PRO A 306 -3.68 0.86 1.87
N LEU A 307 -4.86 0.71 2.47
CA LEU A 307 -5.74 1.81 2.88
C LEU A 307 -5.35 2.38 4.25
N PHE A 308 -4.86 1.52 5.15
CA PHE A 308 -4.49 1.86 6.53
C PHE A 308 -3.04 1.47 6.86
N GLY A 309 -2.49 2.05 7.92
CA GLY A 309 -1.09 1.85 8.36
C GLY A 309 -0.15 2.99 7.93
N GLN A 310 1.15 2.85 8.22
CA GLN A 310 2.12 3.94 8.03
C GLN A 310 2.31 4.33 6.55
N ASN A 311 2.34 3.36 5.64
CA ASN A 311 2.60 3.60 4.21
C ASN A 311 1.30 3.52 3.40
N SER A 312 0.23 4.14 3.89
CA SER A 312 -1.13 3.93 3.40
C SER A 312 -1.79 5.18 2.84
N LEU A 313 -2.86 4.95 2.08
CA LEU A 313 -3.69 6.02 1.52
C LEU A 313 -4.21 6.98 2.60
N LYS A 314 -4.71 6.45 3.74
CA LYS A 314 -5.18 7.27 4.85
C LYS A 314 -4.07 8.18 5.40
N ASN A 315 -2.85 7.66 5.56
CA ASN A 315 -1.74 8.44 6.12
C ASN A 315 -1.30 9.56 5.15
N ILE A 316 -1.25 9.28 3.85
CA ILE A 316 -0.95 10.29 2.83
C ILE A 316 -2.00 11.41 2.85
N ILE A 317 -3.27 11.04 2.87
CA ILE A 317 -4.37 12.02 2.96
C ILE A 317 -4.29 12.83 4.26
N GLN A 318 -3.95 12.19 5.37
CA GLN A 318 -3.79 12.88 6.66
C GLN A 318 -2.57 13.82 6.68
N ALA A 319 -1.50 13.49 5.96
CA ALA A 319 -0.32 14.36 5.87
C ALA A 319 -0.59 15.58 4.97
N GLU A 320 -1.17 15.35 3.79
CA GLU A 320 -1.24 16.38 2.75
C GLU A 320 -2.57 17.15 2.73
N ALA A 321 -3.67 16.51 3.11
CA ALA A 321 -5.03 17.02 2.92
C ALA A 321 -5.81 17.20 4.24
N LYS A 322 -5.14 17.17 5.40
CA LYS A 322 -5.79 17.31 6.71
C LYS A 322 -6.74 18.51 6.76
N HIS A 323 -6.26 19.70 6.39
CA HIS A 323 -7.09 20.91 6.42
C HIS A 323 -8.33 20.80 5.53
N ALA A 324 -8.17 20.27 4.31
CA ALA A 324 -9.29 20.08 3.40
C ALA A 324 -10.35 19.09 3.92
N ILE A 325 -9.95 18.11 4.74
CA ILE A 325 -10.85 17.16 5.42
C ILE A 325 -11.57 17.83 6.59
N LEU A 326 -10.83 18.62 7.39
CA LEU A 326 -11.40 19.32 8.54
C LEU A 326 -12.43 20.36 8.12
N ASP A 327 -12.20 21.09 7.03
CA ASP A 327 -13.14 22.08 6.50
C ASP A 327 -14.48 21.48 6.07
N GLN A 328 -14.53 20.16 5.83
CA GLN A 328 -15.73 19.43 5.42
C GLN A 328 -16.43 18.71 6.57
N SER A 329 -15.86 18.76 7.77
CA SER A 329 -16.40 18.11 8.96
C SER A 329 -17.50 18.96 9.60
N PRO A 330 -18.57 18.36 10.15
CA PRO A 330 -19.57 19.08 10.93
C PRO A 330 -18.92 19.83 12.10
N PRO A 331 -19.48 20.98 12.53
CA PRO A 331 -18.97 21.68 13.69
C PRO A 331 -18.98 20.79 14.93
N VAL A 332 -17.80 20.57 15.50
CA VAL A 332 -17.64 19.83 16.76
C VAL A 332 -18.33 20.58 17.88
N THR A 333 -19.32 19.96 18.49
CA THR A 333 -19.93 20.49 19.71
C THR A 333 -19.01 20.15 20.87
N SER A 334 -18.18 21.11 21.28
CA SER A 334 -17.38 21.05 22.50
C SER A 334 -18.31 21.01 23.71
N SER A 335 -18.78 19.81 24.05
CA SER A 335 -19.28 19.51 25.38
C SER A 335 -18.22 18.62 26.01
N ASN A 336 -17.56 19.11 27.06
CA ASN A 336 -16.81 18.23 27.94
C ASN A 336 -17.81 17.17 28.42
N PRO A 337 -17.61 15.88 28.09
CA PRO A 337 -18.51 14.87 28.61
C PRO A 337 -18.44 14.94 30.14
N PRO A 338 -19.57 14.91 30.87
CA PRO A 338 -19.51 14.63 32.29
C PRO A 338 -18.69 13.35 32.43
N GLY A 339 -17.60 13.41 33.20
CA GLY A 339 -16.71 12.27 33.37
C GLY A 339 -17.50 11.09 33.90
N SER A 340 -17.90 10.19 33.00
CA SER A 340 -18.60 8.99 33.38
C SER A 340 -17.56 8.06 33.99
N ASN A 341 -17.66 7.84 35.30
CA ASN A 341 -16.82 6.85 36.00
C ASN A 341 -16.92 5.45 35.36
N GLN A 342 -17.96 5.17 34.56
CA GLN A 342 -18.09 3.92 33.81
C GLN A 342 -17.11 3.81 32.63
N ALA A 343 -16.66 4.92 32.03
CA ALA A 343 -15.70 4.88 30.93
C ALA A 343 -14.35 4.29 31.35
N ALA A 344 -14.01 4.36 32.64
CA ALA A 344 -12.80 3.74 33.18
C ALA A 344 -12.81 2.20 33.07
N ASN A 345 -13.98 1.58 32.97
CA ASN A 345 -14.15 0.13 32.97
C ASN A 345 -13.98 -0.52 31.60
N TYR A 346 -13.96 0.28 30.53
CA TYR A 346 -13.91 -0.22 29.16
C TYR A 346 -12.54 0.03 28.54
N SER A 347 -12.06 -0.97 27.79
CA SER A 347 -10.77 -0.92 27.10
C SER A 347 -10.86 -0.32 25.71
N ASN A 348 -12.02 -0.41 25.06
CA ASN A 348 -12.29 0.19 23.76
C ASN A 348 -13.80 0.16 23.41
N VAL A 349 -14.15 0.75 22.28
CA VAL A 349 -15.48 0.75 21.67
C VAL A 349 -15.47 -0.07 20.37
N ILE A 350 -16.42 -1.00 20.28
CA ILE A 350 -16.77 -1.73 19.05
C ILE A 350 -18.13 -1.21 18.58
N ILE A 351 -18.16 -0.62 17.40
CA ILE A 351 -19.40 -0.19 16.76
C ILE A 351 -19.91 -1.32 15.85
N ASP A 352 -21.05 -1.91 16.21
CA ASP A 352 -21.73 -2.93 15.43
C ASP A 352 -22.67 -2.29 14.39
N ALA A 353 -22.17 -2.17 13.16
CA ALA A 353 -22.91 -1.74 11.98
C ALA A 353 -23.44 -2.93 11.14
N SER A 354 -23.48 -4.15 11.70
CA SER A 354 -24.07 -5.30 11.00
C SER A 354 -25.59 -5.13 10.85
N GLY A 355 -26.11 -5.54 9.69
CA GLY A 355 -27.54 -5.46 9.39
C GLY A 355 -28.04 -4.07 9.02
N ILE A 356 -27.15 -3.08 8.89
CA ILE A 356 -27.44 -1.79 8.24
C ILE A 356 -26.65 -1.68 6.93
N ASP A 357 -27.16 -0.92 5.95
CA ASP A 357 -26.46 -0.72 4.67
C ASP A 357 -25.35 0.33 4.80
N PHE A 358 -24.42 0.05 5.71
CA PHE A 358 -23.34 0.97 5.99
C PHE A 358 -22.28 0.90 4.87
N SER A 359 -21.91 2.08 4.38
CA SER A 359 -20.88 2.29 3.37
C SER A 359 -19.62 2.87 4.01
N PRO A 360 -18.47 2.17 4.02
CA PRO A 360 -17.25 2.66 4.67
C PRO A 360 -16.55 3.83 3.99
N ALA A 361 -15.81 4.59 4.80
CA ALA A 361 -14.91 5.66 4.40
C ALA A 361 -13.54 5.54 5.12
N LEU A 362 -12.53 6.29 4.67
CA LEU A 362 -11.22 6.32 5.33
C LEU A 362 -11.25 7.05 6.69
N PHE A 363 -12.10 8.07 6.79
CA PHE A 363 -12.37 8.83 8.00
C PHE A 363 -13.88 8.82 8.24
N ASN A 364 -14.33 7.95 9.15
CA ASN A 364 -15.75 7.87 9.50
C ASN A 364 -16.16 8.99 10.45
N HIS A 365 -17.45 9.33 10.45
CA HIS A 365 -18.12 10.11 11.48
C HIS A 365 -18.86 9.15 12.41
N LEU A 366 -18.66 9.33 13.71
CA LEU A 366 -19.54 8.75 14.72
C LEU A 366 -20.35 9.89 15.33
N GLU A 367 -21.67 9.83 15.18
CA GLU A 367 -22.59 10.89 15.57
C GLU A 367 -23.60 10.39 16.62
N SER A 368 -24.02 11.28 17.52
CA SER A 368 -25.19 11.01 18.36
C SER A 368 -26.50 11.18 17.60
N SER A 369 -27.46 10.30 17.85
CA SER A 369 -28.83 10.40 17.33
C SER A 369 -29.63 11.61 17.83
N ALA A 370 -29.30 12.23 18.97
CA ALA A 370 -30.10 13.35 19.49
C ALA A 370 -29.86 14.67 18.74
N ASN A 371 -28.62 14.91 18.33
CA ASN A 371 -28.20 16.19 17.79
C ASN A 371 -27.19 16.09 16.63
N HIS A 372 -26.89 14.88 16.15
CA HIS A 372 -25.86 14.62 15.13
C HIS A 372 -24.48 15.17 15.48
N SER A 373 -24.19 15.39 16.77
CA SER A 373 -22.87 15.84 17.20
C SER A 373 -21.86 14.73 17.01
N VAL A 374 -20.72 15.06 16.40
CA VAL A 374 -19.58 14.15 16.26
C VAL A 374 -19.03 13.83 17.65
N LEU A 375 -18.80 12.55 17.93
CA LEU A 375 -18.42 12.07 19.27
C LEU A 375 -16.93 12.20 19.59
N THR A 376 -16.12 12.72 18.68
CA THR A 376 -14.72 13.00 18.91
C THR A 376 -14.51 14.46 19.29
N SER A 377 -13.60 14.70 20.23
CA SER A 377 -13.24 16.04 20.69
C SER A 377 -12.30 16.73 19.70
N GLY A 378 -12.81 17.16 18.55
CA GLY A 378 -12.10 18.15 17.72
C GLY A 378 -11.97 17.78 16.26
N ASN A 379 -11.36 16.63 15.93
CA ASN A 379 -11.07 16.29 14.54
C ASN A 379 -11.48 14.86 14.18
N ILE A 380 -12.09 14.71 13.01
CA ILE A 380 -12.36 13.41 12.36
C ILE A 380 -11.09 12.57 12.15
N THR A 381 -9.93 13.23 12.09
CA THR A 381 -8.63 12.59 11.90
C THR A 381 -8.04 11.97 13.17
N ASP A 382 -8.66 12.18 14.32
CA ASP A 382 -8.12 11.76 15.61
C ASP A 382 -8.43 10.30 15.94
N LEU A 383 -9.30 9.65 15.15
CA LEU A 383 -9.60 8.22 15.25
C LEU A 383 -8.93 7.40 14.15
N ASP A 384 -8.40 6.26 14.55
CA ASP A 384 -8.12 5.14 13.68
C ASP A 384 -9.30 4.17 13.67
N TYR A 385 -9.69 3.76 12.46
CA TYR A 385 -10.76 2.82 12.26
C TYR A 385 -10.17 1.52 11.79
N MET A 386 -10.64 0.42 12.36
CA MET A 386 -10.32 -0.90 11.86
C MET A 386 -11.60 -1.70 11.66
N TYR A 387 -11.65 -2.39 10.53
CA TYR A 387 -12.85 -3.04 10.04
C TYR A 387 -12.84 -4.53 10.33
N TYR A 388 -13.95 -5.03 10.84
CA TYR A 388 -14.14 -6.43 11.19
C TYR A 388 -15.41 -6.99 10.56
N ALA A 389 -15.35 -8.25 10.14
CA ALA A 389 -16.49 -8.93 9.50
C ALA A 389 -17.59 -9.34 10.48
N ASN A 390 -17.30 -9.37 11.79
CA ASN A 390 -18.27 -9.65 12.85
C ASN A 390 -17.74 -9.22 14.23
N VAL A 391 -18.63 -9.16 15.22
CA VAL A 391 -18.33 -8.69 16.58
C VAL A 391 -17.33 -9.60 17.27
N GLU A 392 -17.41 -10.91 17.05
CA GLU A 392 -16.52 -11.90 17.65
C GLU A 392 -15.06 -11.66 17.21
N SER A 393 -14.84 -11.43 15.91
CA SER A 393 -13.51 -11.12 15.37
C SER A 393 -12.96 -9.78 15.86
N ALA A 394 -13.83 -8.78 16.05
CA ALA A 394 -13.44 -7.51 16.64
C ALA A 394 -13.01 -7.67 18.10
N ARG A 395 -13.79 -8.41 18.91
CA ARG A 395 -13.49 -8.70 20.32
C ARG A 395 -12.20 -9.48 20.51
N ALA A 396 -11.91 -10.41 19.60
CA ALA A 396 -10.68 -11.20 19.64
C ALA A 396 -9.43 -10.41 19.22
N SER A 397 -9.57 -9.17 18.74
CA SER A 397 -8.44 -8.38 18.30
C SER A 397 -7.65 -7.79 19.47
N ASN A 398 -6.34 -7.65 19.28
CA ASN A 398 -5.47 -6.98 20.25
C ASN A 398 -5.88 -5.51 20.50
N PHE A 399 -6.64 -4.90 19.59
CA PHE A 399 -7.06 -3.51 19.69
C PHE A 399 -8.33 -3.33 20.53
N ALA A 400 -9.14 -4.39 20.70
CA ALA A 400 -10.32 -4.34 21.55
C ALA A 400 -9.96 -4.26 23.04
N GLY A 401 -8.83 -4.84 23.45
CA GLY A 401 -8.43 -4.97 24.85
C GLY A 401 -9.33 -5.92 25.64
N ASP A 402 -9.21 -5.88 26.97
CA ASP A 402 -9.80 -6.89 27.85
C ASP A 402 -11.32 -6.77 28.03
N LEU A 403 -11.88 -5.56 27.94
CA LEU A 403 -13.28 -5.25 28.20
C LEU A 403 -13.82 -4.23 27.18
N PRO A 404 -13.96 -4.59 25.90
CA PRO A 404 -14.56 -3.70 24.91
C PRO A 404 -16.08 -3.59 25.16
N ILE A 405 -16.63 -2.39 24.95
CA ILE A 405 -18.09 -2.22 24.85
C ILE A 405 -18.52 -2.40 23.39
N VAL A 406 -19.64 -3.10 23.17
CA VAL A 406 -20.27 -3.21 21.85
C VAL A 406 -21.49 -2.32 21.80
N ILE A 407 -21.54 -1.43 20.81
CA ILE A 407 -22.59 -0.43 20.63
C ILE A 407 -23.20 -0.62 19.26
N LYS A 408 -24.54 -0.70 19.18
CA LYS A 408 -25.24 -0.90 17.92
C LYS A 408 -25.38 0.43 17.18
N ALA A 409 -24.96 0.46 15.91
CA ALA A 409 -25.18 1.62 15.05
C ALA A 409 -26.55 1.56 14.36
N ARG A 410 -27.05 2.74 14.02
CA ARG A 410 -28.24 2.96 13.19
C ARG A 410 -27.84 3.31 11.77
N ALA A 411 -28.74 3.01 10.83
CA ALA A 411 -28.53 3.32 9.41
C ALA A 411 -28.48 4.83 9.17
N ASP A 412 -27.53 5.26 8.34
CA ASP A 412 -27.46 6.58 7.73
C ASP A 412 -27.15 6.37 6.24
N SER A 413 -27.68 7.23 5.37
CA SER A 413 -27.41 7.15 3.93
C SER A 413 -26.05 7.73 3.52
N ARG A 414 -25.43 8.53 4.40
CA ARG A 414 -24.14 9.16 4.18
C ARG A 414 -23.02 8.12 4.36
N PRO A 415 -22.09 8.01 3.42
CA PRO A 415 -20.90 7.18 3.57
C PRO A 415 -20.13 7.53 4.85
N GLY A 416 -19.49 6.53 5.44
CA GLY A 416 -18.67 6.67 6.63
C GLY A 416 -19.41 7.18 7.86
N THR A 417 -20.74 7.27 7.87
CA THR A 417 -21.48 7.87 8.99
C THR A 417 -22.19 6.81 9.83
N LEU A 418 -21.81 6.74 11.11
CA LEU A 418 -22.39 5.85 12.11
C LEU A 418 -23.17 6.71 13.10
N ILE A 419 -24.44 6.37 13.33
CA ILE A 419 -25.27 7.03 14.34
C ILE A 419 -25.49 6.07 15.51
N ILE A 420 -25.30 6.55 16.73
CA ILE A 420 -25.60 5.77 17.96
C ILE A 420 -26.58 6.51 18.87
N ASP A 421 -27.20 5.77 19.79
CA ASP A 421 -28.12 6.33 20.79
C ASP A 421 -27.42 7.31 21.73
N GLU A 422 -28.11 8.37 22.19
CA GLU A 422 -27.49 9.42 23.02
C GLU A 422 -26.85 8.87 24.31
N THR A 423 -27.49 7.87 24.93
CA THR A 423 -26.94 7.21 26.13
C THR A 423 -25.61 6.52 25.85
N ASP A 424 -25.51 5.86 24.69
CA ASP A 424 -24.29 5.19 24.25
C ASP A 424 -23.25 6.22 23.76
N ALA A 425 -23.72 7.35 23.22
CA ALA A 425 -22.89 8.44 22.75
C ALA A 425 -22.10 9.11 23.88
N GLU A 426 -22.73 9.37 25.03
CA GLU A 426 -22.05 9.92 26.20
C GLU A 426 -20.92 9.01 26.70
N LEU A 427 -21.20 7.70 26.84
CA LEU A 427 -20.21 6.72 27.26
C LEU A 427 -19.08 6.58 26.24
N THR A 428 -19.43 6.51 24.95
CA THR A 428 -18.46 6.43 23.84
C THR A 428 -17.53 7.64 23.85
N ARG A 429 -18.08 8.85 23.95
CA ARG A 429 -17.31 10.10 24.00
C ARG A 429 -16.29 10.08 25.15
N ALA A 430 -16.70 9.61 26.33
CA ALA A 430 -15.82 9.49 27.48
C ALA A 430 -14.70 8.44 27.29
N ILE A 431 -14.99 7.28 26.68
CA ILE A 431 -13.99 6.25 26.37
C ILE A 431 -12.97 6.77 25.33
N LEU A 432 -13.46 7.37 24.25
CA LEU A 432 -12.59 7.90 23.19
C LEU A 432 -11.71 9.05 23.70
N GLN A 433 -12.26 9.94 24.53
CA GLN A 433 -11.49 11.04 25.13
C GLN A 433 -10.28 10.52 25.93
N LYS A 434 -10.47 9.44 26.70
CA LYS A 434 -9.41 8.78 27.46
C LYS A 434 -8.32 8.22 26.53
N HIS A 435 -8.71 7.58 25.43
CA HIS A 435 -7.77 7.07 24.44
C HIS A 435 -6.94 8.19 23.80
N LEU A 436 -7.57 9.31 23.46
CA LEU A 436 -6.89 10.49 22.92
C LEU A 436 -5.88 11.06 23.93
N THR A 437 -6.18 11.08 25.23
CA THR A 437 -5.21 11.52 26.25
C THR A 437 -4.04 10.54 26.42
N ASP A 438 -4.28 9.25 26.21
CA ASP A 438 -3.27 8.20 26.37
C ASP A 438 -2.49 7.91 25.08
N ASN A 439 -2.67 8.71 24.02
CA ASN A 439 -2.06 8.53 22.70
C ASN A 439 -2.37 7.18 22.01
N HIS A 440 -3.46 6.52 22.42
CA HIS A 440 -3.97 5.33 21.76
C HIS A 440 -5.15 5.74 20.86
N LYS A 441 -5.18 5.32 19.59
CA LYS A 441 -6.15 5.83 18.60
C LYS A 441 -7.18 4.85 18.00
N PRO A 442 -7.30 3.56 18.38
CA PRO A 442 -8.21 2.68 17.64
C PRO A 442 -9.66 2.78 18.12
N MET A 443 -10.59 2.92 17.18
CA MET A 443 -12.00 2.52 17.28
C MET A 443 -12.23 1.35 16.32
N LEU A 444 -12.93 0.31 16.80
CA LEU A 444 -13.23 -0.86 15.98
C LEU A 444 -14.64 -0.72 15.40
N VAL A 445 -14.78 -0.99 14.10
CA VAL A 445 -16.07 -0.93 13.42
C VAL A 445 -16.34 -2.27 12.74
N VAL A 446 -17.51 -2.83 13.01
CA VAL A 446 -17.95 -4.15 12.54
C VAL A 446 -19.06 -3.98 11.51
N PHE A 447 -19.01 -4.74 10.42
CA PHE A 447 -19.87 -4.57 9.23
C PHE A 447 -20.59 -5.86 8.85
#